data_AF-A0AAF0CSD0-F1
#
_entry.id   AF-A0AAF0CSD0-F1
#
_cell.length_a   1.000
_cell.length_b   1.000
_cell.length_c   1.000
_cell.angle_alpha   90.00
_cell.angle_beta   90.00
_cell.angle_gamma   90.00
#
_symmetry.space_group_name_H-M   'P 1'
#
loop_
_entity.id
_entity.type
_entity.pdbx_description
1 polymer ?
#
loop_
_entity_poly.entity_id
_entity_poly.type
_entity_poly.pdbx_seq_one_letter_code
_entity_poly.pdbx_strand_id
1 'polypeptide(L)'
;MNHVRGAGFSLVEVVVAVGVFVAGVVGAIALLSTTTESAGATRQAMAATRVGESATAILRTLSWTQAQAWLAENDPPVIYATRSGDHIGWRDPVDLADAFFELTLSRNTDLSPVANDDTAGFLAMRLTLTWPVRQTEGDLVPLANREMLTFNTAVRR
;
A
#
# COMPACT_ATOMS: atom_id res chain seq x y z
N MET A 1 12.50 -37.69 -62.09
CA MET A 1 13.45 -37.61 -60.96
C MET A 1 13.34 -36.21 -60.37
N ASN A 2 12.70 -36.09 -59.20
CA ASN A 2 12.49 -34.81 -58.52
C ASN A 2 13.77 -34.42 -57.78
N HIS A 3 14.43 -33.34 -58.22
CA HIS A 3 15.49 -32.72 -57.44
C HIS A 3 14.87 -31.83 -56.37
N VAL A 4 14.88 -32.32 -55.12
CA VAL A 4 14.70 -31.47 -53.95
C VAL A 4 15.97 -30.61 -53.85
N ARG A 5 15.91 -29.35 -54.28
CA ARG A 5 16.98 -28.38 -54.01
C ARG A 5 16.87 -27.96 -52.55
N GLY A 6 17.85 -28.36 -51.74
CA GLY A 6 18.00 -27.84 -50.38
C GLY A 6 18.37 -26.36 -50.47
N ALA A 7 17.45 -25.49 -50.04
CA ALA A 7 17.75 -24.08 -49.83
C ALA A 7 18.47 -23.94 -48.48
N GLY A 8 19.78 -23.66 -48.50
CA GLY A 8 20.54 -23.29 -47.31
C GLY A 8 20.35 -21.80 -47.00
N PHE A 9 20.13 -21.46 -45.72
CA PHE A 9 20.02 -20.08 -45.25
C PHE A 9 21.36 -19.33 -45.37
N SER A 10 21.33 -18.05 -45.76
CA SER A 10 22.54 -17.23 -45.83
C SER A 10 23.00 -16.77 -44.43
N LEU A 11 24.31 -16.57 -44.24
CA LEU A 11 24.87 -16.08 -42.96
C LEU A 11 24.20 -14.78 -42.50
N VAL A 12 23.97 -13.85 -43.44
CA VAL A 12 23.34 -12.56 -43.17
C VAL A 12 21.90 -12.74 -42.67
N GLU A 13 21.15 -13.65 -43.29
CA GLU A 13 19.77 -13.96 -42.90
C GLU A 13 19.69 -14.54 -41.49
N VAL A 14 20.61 -15.43 -41.13
CA VAL A 14 20.70 -15.99 -39.77
C VAL A 14 21.03 -14.90 -38.75
N VAL A 15 21.98 -14.02 -39.05
CA VAL A 15 22.34 -12.91 -38.15
C VAL A 15 21.16 -11.96 -37.92
N VAL A 16 20.44 -11.61 -38.99
CA VAL A 16 19.23 -10.77 -38.90
C VAL A 16 18.15 -11.47 -38.08
N ALA A 17 17.90 -12.75 -38.34
CA ALA A 17 16.91 -13.53 -37.60
C ALA A 17 17.22 -13.61 -36.10
N VAL A 18 18.49 -13.82 -35.74
CA VAL A 18 18.94 -13.82 -34.34
C VAL A 18 18.78 -12.43 -33.72
N GLY A 19 19.12 -11.36 -34.43
CA GLY A 19 18.95 -9.99 -33.94
C GLY A 19 17.49 -9.66 -33.61
N VAL A 20 16.56 -9.99 -34.51
CA VAL A 20 15.12 -9.79 -34.28
C VAL A 20 14.60 -10.68 -33.15
N PHE A 21 15.07 -11.93 -33.08
CA PHE A 21 14.69 -12.84 -32.00
C PHE A 21 15.11 -12.31 -30.62
N VAL A 22 16.36 -11.84 -30.49
CA VAL A 22 16.86 -11.26 -29.24
C VAL A 22 16.06 -10.01 -28.86
N ALA A 23 15.79 -9.11 -29.80
CA ALA A 23 14.97 -7.92 -29.54
C ALA A 23 13.54 -8.29 -29.08
N GLY A 24 12.93 -9.30 -29.70
CA GLY A 24 11.62 -9.82 -29.30
C GLY A 24 11.61 -10.40 -27.89
N VAL A 25 12.62 -11.21 -27.53
CA VAL A 25 12.76 -11.79 -26.19
C VAL A 25 12.95 -10.70 -25.13
N VAL A 26 13.83 -9.72 -25.38
CA VAL A 26 14.04 -8.59 -24.45
C VAL A 26 12.74 -7.80 -24.23
N GLY A 27 12.00 -7.52 -25.32
CA GLY A 27 10.71 -6.84 -25.23
C GLY A 27 9.67 -7.63 -24.41
N ALA A 28 9.60 -8.95 -24.62
CA ALA A 28 8.69 -9.81 -23.87
C ALA A 28 9.02 -9.88 -22.37
N ILE A 29 10.32 -9.96 -22.02
CA ILE A 29 10.78 -9.96 -20.62
C ILE A 29 10.44 -8.64 -19.93
N ALA A 30 10.71 -7.49 -20.59
CA ALA A 30 10.38 -6.18 -20.05
C ALA A 30 8.87 -6.02 -19.79
N LEU A 31 8.04 -6.50 -20.71
CA LEU A 31 6.58 -6.49 -20.54
C LEU A 31 6.13 -7.39 -19.39
N LEU A 32 6.74 -8.57 -19.23
CA LEU A 32 6.42 -9.48 -18.13
C LEU A 32 6.78 -8.87 -16.77
N SER A 33 7.94 -8.21 -16.66
CA SER A 33 8.36 -7.53 -15.42
C SER A 33 7.37 -6.42 -15.03
N THR A 34 7.03 -5.54 -15.97
CA THR A 34 6.08 -4.43 -15.72
C THR A 34 4.68 -4.94 -15.36
N THR A 35 4.23 -6.03 -16.00
CA THR A 35 2.95 -6.68 -15.67
C THR A 35 2.97 -7.27 -14.26
N THR A 36 4.09 -7.89 -13.87
CA THR A 36 4.27 -8.50 -12.54
C THR A 36 4.28 -7.43 -11.44
N GLU A 37 4.99 -6.32 -11.67
CA GLU A 37 5.01 -5.17 -10.76
C GLU A 37 3.63 -4.55 -10.59
N SER A 38 2.90 -4.34 -11.71
CA SER A 38 1.53 -3.80 -11.70
C SER A 38 0.56 -4.69 -10.92
N ALA A 39 0.65 -6.01 -11.10
CA ALA A 39 -0.16 -6.97 -10.35
C ALA A 39 0.22 -7.00 -8.85
N GLY A 40 1.49 -6.73 -8.52
CA GLY A 40 1.96 -6.56 -7.15
C GLY A 40 1.36 -5.32 -6.49
N ALA A 41 1.48 -4.16 -7.13
CA ALA A 41 0.92 -2.89 -6.67
C ALA A 41 -0.59 -2.97 -6.46
N THR A 42 -1.32 -3.57 -7.41
CA THR A 42 -2.78 -3.77 -7.28
C THR A 42 -3.14 -4.61 -6.06
N ARG A 43 -2.41 -5.70 -5.80
CA ARG A 43 -2.64 -6.53 -4.60
C ARG A 43 -2.35 -5.78 -3.31
N GLN A 44 -1.31 -4.95 -3.29
CA GLN A 44 -0.96 -4.13 -2.14
C GLN A 44 -2.03 -3.06 -1.87
N ALA A 45 -2.53 -2.38 -2.91
CA ALA A 45 -3.63 -1.42 -2.78
C ALA A 45 -4.93 -2.06 -2.26
N MET A 46 -5.26 -3.28 -2.70
CA MET A 46 -6.40 -4.03 -2.15
C MET A 46 -6.17 -4.40 -0.67
N ALA A 47 -4.96 -4.80 -0.28
CA ALA A 47 -4.62 -5.06 1.11
C ALA A 47 -4.70 -3.79 1.96
N ALA A 48 -4.21 -2.66 1.44
CA ALA A 48 -4.30 -1.35 2.07
C ALA A 48 -5.76 -0.95 2.32
N THR A 49 -6.63 -1.16 1.33
CA THR A 49 -8.07 -0.90 1.47
C THR A 49 -8.68 -1.72 2.60
N ARG A 50 -8.41 -3.04 2.65
CA ARG A 50 -8.90 -3.91 3.73
C ARG A 50 -8.39 -3.50 5.12
N VAL A 51 -7.10 -3.15 5.23
CA VAL A 51 -6.51 -2.68 6.48
C VAL A 51 -7.16 -1.38 6.94
N GLY A 52 -7.33 -0.42 6.03
CA GLY A 52 -7.97 0.85 6.34
C GLY A 52 -9.45 0.71 6.72
N GLU A 53 -10.20 -0.18 6.07
CA GLU A 53 -11.57 -0.51 6.43
C GLU A 53 -11.66 -1.18 7.82
N SER A 54 -10.78 -2.15 8.09
CA SER A 54 -10.69 -2.83 9.39
C SER A 54 -10.32 -1.84 10.51
N ALA A 55 -9.32 -1.00 10.30
CA ALA A 55 -8.93 0.06 11.24
C ALA A 55 -10.08 1.05 11.46
N THR A 56 -10.77 1.46 10.40
CA THR A 56 -11.95 2.33 10.51
C THR A 56 -13.08 1.67 11.30
N ALA A 57 -13.29 0.37 11.12
CA ALA A 57 -14.27 -0.39 11.91
C ALA A 57 -13.88 -0.42 13.39
N ILE A 58 -12.61 -0.64 13.73
CA ILE A 58 -12.11 -0.56 15.11
C ILE A 58 -12.34 0.85 15.68
N LEU A 59 -11.99 1.91 14.94
CA LEU A 59 -12.18 3.29 15.39
C LEU A 59 -13.64 3.61 15.71
N ARG A 60 -14.59 3.05 14.95
CA ARG A 60 -16.04 3.22 15.19
C ARG A 60 -16.53 2.52 16.46
N THR A 61 -15.75 1.61 17.04
CA THR A 61 -16.08 0.97 18.32
C THR A 61 -15.56 1.74 19.53
N LEU A 62 -14.71 2.75 19.31
CA LEU A 62 -14.19 3.58 20.39
C LEU A 62 -15.32 4.45 20.98
N SER A 63 -15.33 4.58 22.30
CA SER A 63 -16.14 5.60 22.97
C SER A 63 -15.59 7.00 22.68
N TRP A 64 -16.44 8.01 22.84
CA TRP A 64 -16.07 9.43 22.74
C TRP A 64 -14.79 9.77 23.52
N THR A 65 -14.76 9.42 24.80
CA THR A 65 -13.65 9.72 25.70
C THR A 65 -12.37 9.00 25.29
N GLN A 66 -12.45 7.76 24.82
CA GLN A 66 -11.29 7.03 24.32
C GLN A 66 -10.72 7.66 23.05
N ALA A 67 -11.58 8.07 22.12
CA ALA A 67 -11.15 8.72 20.89
C ALA A 67 -10.46 10.08 21.18
N GLN A 68 -11.00 10.86 22.12
CA GLN A 68 -10.36 12.10 22.57
C GLN A 68 -9.00 11.85 23.25
N ALA A 69 -8.95 10.91 24.20
CA ALA A 69 -7.71 10.58 24.91
C ALA A 69 -6.62 10.14 23.93
N TRP A 70 -6.97 9.27 22.98
CA TRP A 70 -6.03 8.75 22.01
C TRP A 70 -5.46 9.84 21.10
N LEU A 71 -6.32 10.78 20.63
CA LEU A 71 -5.89 11.94 19.83
C LEU A 71 -5.05 12.95 20.63
N ALA A 72 -5.25 13.06 21.94
CA ALA A 72 -4.51 13.99 22.79
C ALA A 72 -3.15 13.43 23.23
N GLU A 73 -3.06 12.11 23.44
CA GLU A 73 -1.85 11.44 23.95
C GLU A 73 -0.82 11.15 22.86
N ASN A 74 -1.26 11.01 21.61
CA ASN A 74 -0.40 10.61 20.52
C ASN A 74 -0.44 11.67 19.41
N ASP A 75 0.64 12.43 19.22
CA ASP A 75 0.74 13.46 18.18
C ASP A 75 2.08 13.45 17.42
N PRO A 76 2.13 12.94 16.17
CA PRO A 76 1.13 12.08 15.54
C PRO A 76 1.21 10.65 16.10
N PRO A 77 0.08 9.98 16.29
CA PRO A 77 0.07 8.56 16.63
C PRO A 77 0.50 7.74 15.43
N VAL A 78 1.47 6.86 15.64
CA VAL A 78 1.89 5.90 14.64
C VAL A 78 1.46 4.50 15.07
N ILE A 79 0.64 3.85 14.26
CA ILE A 79 0.22 2.47 14.47
C ILE A 79 0.66 1.63 13.28
N TYR A 80 1.24 0.47 13.55
CA TYR A 80 1.69 -0.44 12.50
C TYR A 80 0.68 -1.55 12.24
N ALA A 81 0.66 -2.04 11.00
CA ALA A 81 -0.04 -3.26 10.64
C ALA A 81 0.81 -4.14 9.72
N THR A 82 0.59 -5.45 9.79
CA THR A 82 1.32 -6.43 8.97
C THR A 82 0.84 -6.42 7.52
N ARG A 83 1.64 -6.98 6.60
CA ARG A 83 1.32 -7.01 5.16
C ARG A 83 -0.02 -7.70 4.85
N SER A 84 -0.41 -8.70 5.62
CA SER A 84 -1.70 -9.39 5.46
C SER A 84 -2.88 -8.58 6.00
N GLY A 85 -2.63 -7.70 6.97
CA GLY A 85 -3.66 -6.95 7.69
C GLY A 85 -4.30 -7.72 8.84
N ASP A 86 -3.78 -8.91 9.17
CA ASP A 86 -4.33 -9.74 10.26
C ASP A 86 -4.03 -9.14 11.65
N HIS A 87 -2.92 -8.39 11.77
CA HIS A 87 -2.54 -7.69 12.98
C HIS A 87 -2.48 -6.19 12.74
N ILE A 88 -3.18 -5.44 13.59
CA ILE A 88 -3.20 -3.98 13.60
C ILE A 88 -2.88 -3.55 15.03
N GLY A 89 -1.88 -2.67 15.19
CA GLY A 89 -1.37 -2.18 16.48
C GLY A 89 -2.40 -1.62 17.46
N TRP A 90 -3.60 -1.28 16.98
CA TRP A 90 -4.75 -0.90 17.83
C TRP A 90 -5.28 -2.03 18.72
N ARG A 91 -5.15 -3.29 18.28
CA ARG A 91 -5.61 -4.48 19.00
C ARG A 91 -4.43 -5.30 19.50
N ASP A 92 -3.48 -5.56 18.61
CA ASP A 92 -2.29 -6.37 18.88
C ASP A 92 -1.06 -5.56 18.47
N PRO A 93 -0.11 -5.27 19.38
CA PRO A 93 1.12 -4.56 19.04
C PRO A 93 1.84 -5.23 17.87
N VAL A 94 2.30 -4.42 16.90
CA VAL A 94 3.05 -4.88 15.74
C VAL A 94 4.45 -4.29 15.81
N ASP A 95 5.45 -5.15 15.85
CA ASP A 95 6.85 -4.74 15.83
C ASP A 95 7.20 -4.09 14.48
N LEU A 96 8.07 -3.08 14.50
CA LEU A 96 8.51 -2.38 13.30
C LEU A 96 9.17 -3.33 12.27
N ALA A 97 9.76 -4.42 12.74
CA ALA A 97 10.33 -5.44 11.87
C ALA A 97 9.27 -6.13 10.97
N ASP A 98 8.05 -6.29 11.47
CA ASP A 98 6.93 -6.94 10.79
C ASP A 98 5.93 -5.96 10.17
N ALA A 99 6.13 -4.66 10.44
CA ALA A 99 5.30 -3.58 9.92
C ALA A 99 5.44 -3.45 8.40
N PHE A 100 4.31 -3.47 7.71
CA PHE A 100 4.23 -3.15 6.28
C PHE A 100 3.41 -1.88 6.04
N PHE A 101 2.40 -1.66 6.87
CA PHE A 101 1.56 -0.47 6.85
C PHE A 101 1.83 0.39 8.08
N GLU A 102 1.77 1.70 7.89
CA GLU A 102 1.77 2.70 8.95
C GLU A 102 0.45 3.47 8.90
N LEU A 103 -0.19 3.60 10.04
CA LEU A 103 -1.48 4.23 10.24
C LEU A 103 -1.27 5.44 11.15
N THR A 104 -1.66 6.61 10.66
CA THR A 104 -1.71 7.83 11.46
C THR A 104 -3.15 8.33 11.51
N LEU A 105 -3.63 8.68 12.69
CA LEU A 105 -4.97 9.22 12.85
C LEU A 105 -4.88 10.64 13.37
N SER A 106 -5.62 11.53 12.73
CA SER A 106 -5.63 12.95 13.02
C SER A 106 -7.05 13.46 13.17
N ARG A 107 -7.24 14.49 13.98
CA ARG A 107 -8.51 15.19 14.08
C ARG A 107 -8.71 16.05 12.83
N ASN A 108 -9.93 16.06 12.29
CA ASN A 108 -10.34 17.07 11.34
C ASN A 108 -10.85 18.29 12.13
N THR A 109 -9.97 19.26 12.37
CA THR A 109 -10.27 20.45 13.19
C THR A 109 -11.27 21.40 12.52
N ASP A 110 -11.46 21.33 11.20
CA ASP A 110 -12.44 22.16 10.49
C ASP A 110 -13.87 21.69 10.78
N LEU A 111 -14.07 20.37 10.91
CA LEU A 111 -15.37 19.76 11.19
C LEU A 111 -15.63 19.51 12.67
N SER A 112 -14.58 19.27 13.46
CA SER A 112 -14.65 18.98 14.89
C SER A 112 -13.57 19.77 15.65
N PRO A 113 -13.73 21.09 15.82
CA PRO A 113 -12.80 21.90 16.60
C PRO A 113 -12.74 21.44 18.06
N VAL A 114 -11.53 21.43 18.64
CA VAL A 114 -11.32 21.00 20.04
C VAL A 114 -12.14 21.82 21.04
N ALA A 115 -12.34 23.12 20.74
CA ALA A 115 -13.11 24.02 21.59
C ALA A 115 -14.61 23.64 21.74
N ASN A 116 -15.13 22.79 20.85
CA ASN A 116 -16.54 22.43 20.82
C ASN A 116 -16.84 21.05 21.45
N ASP A 117 -15.83 20.37 21.98
CA ASP A 117 -15.91 18.98 22.44
C ASP A 117 -17.03 18.73 23.45
N ASP A 118 -17.29 19.70 24.34
CA ASP A 118 -18.34 19.60 25.37
C ASP A 118 -19.76 19.63 24.80
N THR A 119 -19.94 20.14 23.58
CA THR A 119 -21.26 20.29 22.93
C THR A 119 -21.39 19.51 21.62
N ALA A 120 -20.30 18.96 21.10
CA ALA A 120 -20.28 18.21 19.86
C ALA A 120 -21.03 16.86 20.00
N GLY A 121 -21.71 16.46 18.92
CA GLY A 121 -22.37 15.15 18.80
C GLY A 121 -21.53 14.11 18.06
N PHE A 122 -20.43 14.53 17.42
CA PHE A 122 -19.50 13.65 16.72
C PHE A 122 -18.08 14.25 16.69
N LEU A 123 -17.09 13.37 16.54
CA LEU A 123 -15.67 13.68 16.43
C LEU A 123 -15.21 13.23 15.05
N ALA A 124 -14.93 14.19 14.17
CA ALA A 124 -14.44 13.92 12.82
C ALA A 124 -12.93 13.64 12.83
N MET A 125 -12.54 12.51 12.23
CA MET A 125 -11.16 12.05 12.20
C MET A 125 -10.76 11.60 10.80
N ARG A 126 -9.46 11.68 10.53
CA ARG A 126 -8.83 11.24 9.30
C ARG A 126 -7.76 10.21 9.63
N LEU A 127 -7.96 9.00 9.12
CA LEU A 127 -6.98 7.92 9.14
C LEU A 127 -6.17 7.96 7.83
N THR A 128 -4.86 8.12 7.94
CA THR A 128 -3.92 8.06 6.83
C THR A 128 -3.11 6.78 6.95
N LEU A 129 -3.20 5.95 5.92
CA LEU A 129 -2.47 4.70 5.78
C LEU A 129 -1.33 4.91 4.77
N THR A 130 -0.10 4.52 5.12
CA THR A 130 1.04 4.56 4.20
C THR A 130 1.74 3.20 4.11
N TRP A 131 2.26 2.87 2.93
CA TRP A 131 3.00 1.64 2.67
C TRP A 131 3.91 1.79 1.44
N PRO A 132 4.89 0.90 1.23
CA PRO A 132 5.44 -0.01 2.22
C PRO A 132 6.28 0.74 3.27
N VAL A 133 6.16 0.38 4.54
CA VAL A 133 7.02 0.95 5.61
C VAL A 133 8.47 0.47 5.45
N ARG A 134 8.65 -0.78 5.01
CA ARG A 134 9.96 -1.41 4.79
C ARG A 134 10.03 -2.14 3.46
N GLN A 135 11.23 -2.19 2.90
CA GLN A 135 11.54 -3.15 1.82
C GLN A 135 11.81 -4.54 2.42
N THR A 136 11.86 -5.57 1.57
CA THR A 136 12.01 -6.99 1.94
C THR A 136 13.26 -7.29 2.80
N GLU A 137 14.16 -6.33 3.04
CA GLU A 137 15.49 -6.56 3.60
C GLU A 137 16.05 -5.40 4.45
N GLY A 138 15.29 -4.87 5.42
CA GLY A 138 15.91 -4.06 6.50
C GLY A 138 15.41 -2.64 6.63
N ASP A 139 15.49 -1.89 5.55
CA ASP A 139 15.43 -0.43 5.64
C ASP A 139 14.01 0.12 5.58
N LEU A 140 13.82 1.21 6.34
CA LEU A 140 12.62 2.02 6.26
C LEU A 140 12.58 2.73 4.90
N VAL A 141 11.45 2.62 4.22
CA VAL A 141 11.20 3.37 3.00
C VAL A 141 10.94 4.82 3.40
N PRO A 142 11.64 5.81 2.80
CA PRO A 142 11.34 7.21 3.03
C PRO A 142 9.88 7.54 2.71
N LEU A 143 9.23 8.40 3.50
CA LEU A 143 7.80 8.73 3.32
C LEU A 143 7.47 9.21 1.89
N ALA A 144 8.38 9.94 1.24
CA ALA A 144 8.23 10.41 -0.14
C ALA A 144 8.11 9.27 -1.19
N ASN A 145 8.54 8.07 -0.82
CA ASN A 145 8.51 6.87 -1.67
C ASN A 145 7.44 5.88 -1.22
N ARG A 146 6.55 6.27 -0.30
CA ARG A 146 5.42 5.46 0.14
C ARG A 146 4.15 5.87 -0.60
N GLU A 147 3.34 4.88 -0.92
CA GLU A 147 1.95 5.07 -1.30
C GLU A 147 1.12 5.46 -0.06
N MET A 148 0.02 6.17 -0.31
CA MET A 148 -0.84 6.71 0.73
C MET A 148 -2.31 6.53 0.37
N LEU A 149 -3.12 6.17 1.37
CA LEU A 149 -4.57 6.12 1.29
C LEU A 149 -5.18 6.77 2.52
N THR A 150 -6.26 7.52 2.32
CA THR A 150 -6.91 8.27 3.40
C THR A 150 -8.36 7.84 3.56
N PHE A 151 -8.77 7.64 4.82
CA PHE A 151 -10.12 7.33 5.22
C PHE A 151 -10.62 8.41 6.17
N ASN A 152 -11.81 8.94 5.89
CA ASN A 152 -12.49 9.83 6.82
C ASN A 152 -13.47 9.00 7.66
N THR A 153 -13.46 9.22 8.97
CA THR A 153 -14.37 8.53 9.90
C THR A 153 -14.86 9.50 10.97
N ALA A 154 -15.87 9.10 11.72
CA ALA A 154 -16.34 9.85 12.86
C ALA A 154 -16.72 8.91 14.01
N VAL A 155 -16.41 9.33 15.22
CA VAL A 155 -16.91 8.72 16.45
C VAL A 155 -18.09 9.55 16.93
N ARG A 156 -19.21 8.90 17.24
CA ARG A 156 -20.39 9.57 17.79
C ARG A 156 -20.26 9.65 19.31
N ARG A 157 -20.85 10.69 19.88
CA ARG A 157 -20.95 10.82 21.33
C ARG A 157 -21.95 9.84 21.93
#